data_AF-D5PIV2-F1
#
_entry.id   AF-D5PIV2-F1
#
_cell.length_a   1.000
_cell.length_b   1.000
_cell.length_c   1.000
_cell.angle_alpha   90.00
_cell.angle_beta   90.00
_cell.angle_gamma   90.00
#
_symmetry.space_group_name_H-M   'P 1'
#
loop_
_entity.id
_entity.type
_entity.pdbx_description
1 polymer ?
#
loop_
_entity_poly.entity_id
_entity_poly.type
_entity_poly.pdbx_seq_one_letter_code
_entity_poly.pdbx_strand_id
1 'polypeptide(L)'
;MVARRLQCWECGTAFYGRADARYCSAACRQKSHRARARRRVADETVAVPGLGDAIARAREAREKARIARERAHATCGEASKARAALARLSARDGGEPAPVRRATPD
;
A
#
# COMPACT_ATOMS: atom_id res chain seq x y z
N MET A 1 18.02 -41.35 -17.47
CA MET A 1 16.93 -40.59 -16.83
C MET A 1 16.05 -41.57 -16.07
N VAL A 2 16.01 -41.49 -14.73
CA VAL A 2 15.30 -42.49 -13.91
C VAL A 2 13.82 -42.12 -13.80
N ALA A 3 12.93 -43.01 -14.21
CA ALA A 3 11.50 -42.85 -14.01
C ALA A 3 11.16 -43.04 -12.53
N ARG A 4 10.36 -42.13 -11.97
CA ARG A 4 9.90 -42.16 -10.57
C ARG A 4 8.40 -42.44 -10.53
N ARG A 5 7.95 -43.11 -9.48
CA ARG A 5 6.53 -43.28 -9.19
C ARG A 5 5.99 -41.96 -8.65
N LEU A 6 4.95 -41.42 -9.29
CA LEU A 6 4.30 -40.16 -8.99
C LEU A 6 2.78 -40.35 -8.94
N GLN A 7 2.04 -39.38 -8.40
CA GLN A 7 0.58 -39.38 -8.40
C GLN A 7 0.05 -38.32 -9.38
N CYS A 8 -0.93 -38.69 -10.19
CA CYS A 8 -1.56 -37.75 -11.11
C CYS A 8 -2.39 -36.71 -10.35
N TRP A 9 -2.18 -35.43 -10.63
CA TRP A 9 -2.92 -34.34 -9.99
C TRP A 9 -4.40 -34.24 -10.41
N GLU A 10 -4.82 -34.95 -11.45
CA GLU A 10 -6.19 -34.91 -11.96
C GLU A 10 -7.03 -36.11 -11.48
N CYS A 11 -6.47 -37.32 -11.55
CA CYS A 11 -7.20 -38.55 -11.21
C CYS A 11 -6.64 -39.32 -10.01
N GLY A 12 -5.54 -38.85 -9.40
CA GLY A 12 -4.89 -39.51 -8.26
C GLY A 12 -4.14 -40.80 -8.58
N THR A 13 -4.27 -41.34 -9.80
CA THR A 13 -3.63 -42.60 -10.18
C THR A 13 -2.11 -42.50 -10.11
N ALA A 14 -1.47 -43.52 -9.52
CA ALA A 14 -0.02 -43.64 -9.52
C ALA A 14 0.49 -43.99 -10.92
N PHE A 15 1.57 -43.33 -11.37
CA PHE A 15 2.20 -43.59 -12.67
C PHE A 15 3.71 -43.41 -12.59
N TYR A 16 4.45 -43.96 -13.55
CA TYR A 16 5.89 -43.77 -13.66
C TYR A 16 6.20 -42.66 -14.66
N GLY A 17 7.01 -41.68 -14.27
CA GLY A 17 7.34 -40.54 -15.13
C GLY A 17 8.62 -39.84 -14.73
N ARG A 18 8.96 -38.79 -15.48
CA ARG A 18 10.03 -37.86 -15.09
C ARG A 18 9.64 -37.14 -13.80
N ALA A 19 10.63 -36.67 -13.04
CA ALA A 19 10.41 -36.04 -11.73
C ALA A 19 9.48 -34.80 -11.78
N ASP A 20 9.35 -34.16 -12.94
CA ASP A 20 8.49 -32.99 -13.19
C ASP A 20 7.10 -33.35 -13.73
N ALA A 21 6.82 -34.63 -14.02
CA ALA A 21 5.56 -35.05 -14.60
C ALA A 21 4.42 -34.92 -13.59
N ARG A 22 3.36 -34.18 -13.95
CA ARG A 22 2.19 -33.92 -13.09
C ARG A 22 0.96 -34.76 -13.43
N TYR A 23 0.91 -35.30 -14.64
CA TYR A 23 -0.24 -36.01 -15.18
C TYR A 23 0.17 -37.35 -15.78
N CYS A 24 -0.63 -38.38 -15.55
CA CYS A 24 -0.39 -39.72 -16.08
C CYS A 24 -0.60 -39.81 -17.60
N SER A 25 -1.38 -38.90 -18.19
CA SER A 25 -1.70 -38.90 -19.62
C SER A 25 -2.03 -37.51 -20.16
N ALA A 26 -2.03 -37.39 -21.49
CA ALA A 26 -2.49 -36.19 -22.19
C ALA A 26 -3.97 -35.90 -21.90
N ALA A 27 -4.81 -36.93 -21.72
CA ALA A 27 -6.22 -36.77 -21.38
C ALA A 27 -6.41 -36.06 -20.03
N CYS A 28 -5.66 -36.49 -19.00
CA CYS A 28 -5.68 -35.83 -17.69
C CYS A 28 -5.19 -34.39 -17.77
N ARG A 29 -4.10 -34.15 -18.51
CA ARG A 29 -3.57 -32.78 -18.74
C ARG A 29 -4.63 -31.88 -19.40
N GLN A 30 -5.29 -32.37 -20.45
CA GLN A 30 -6.32 -31.61 -21.15
C GLN A 30 -7.55 -31.37 -20.28
N LYS A 31 -7.95 -32.33 -19.44
CA LYS A 31 -9.06 -32.18 -18.49
C LYS A 31 -8.76 -31.06 -17.49
N SER A 32 -7.58 -31.08 -16.86
CA SER A 32 -7.16 -30.00 -15.96
C SER A 32 -7.07 -28.66 -16.67
N HIS A 33 -6.58 -28.63 -17.92
CA HIS A 33 -6.53 -27.42 -18.73
C HIS A 33 -7.93 -26.84 -19.00
N ARG A 34 -8.87 -27.67 -19.46
CA ARG A 34 -10.26 -27.27 -19.68
C ARG A 34 -10.93 -26.79 -18.39
N ALA A 35 -10.69 -27.44 -17.26
CA ALA A 35 -11.19 -27.00 -15.97
C ALA A 35 -10.68 -25.60 -15.59
N ARG A 36 -9.38 -25.32 -15.81
CA ARG A 36 -8.79 -23.99 -15.58
C ARG A 36 -9.36 -22.94 -16.52
N ALA A 37 -9.54 -23.27 -17.81
CA ALA A 37 -10.14 -22.37 -18.78
C ALA A 37 -11.57 -21.99 -18.37
N ARG A 38 -12.39 -22.97 -17.94
CA ARG A 38 -13.75 -22.72 -17.44
C ARG A 38 -13.77 -21.82 -16.20
N ARG A 39 -12.84 -22.02 -15.26
CA ARG A 39 -12.72 -21.16 -14.07
C ARG A 39 -12.35 -19.72 -14.45
N ARG A 40 -11.42 -19.53 -15.39
CA ARG A 40 -11.06 -18.17 -15.86
C ARG A 40 -12.23 -17.46 -16.51
N VAL A 41 -12.98 -18.16 -17.37
CA VAL A 41 -14.20 -17.61 -17.97
C VAL A 41 -15.23 -17.29 -16.88
N ALA A 42 -15.42 -18.18 -15.89
CA ALA A 42 -16.30 -17.91 -14.76
C ALA A 42 -15.86 -16.65 -13.98
N ASP A 43 -14.58 -16.53 -13.62
CA ASP A 43 -14.02 -15.37 -12.91
C ASP A 43 -14.17 -14.07 -13.73
N GLU A 44 -14.04 -14.14 -15.06
CA GLU A 44 -14.28 -13.00 -15.96
C GLU A 44 -15.76 -12.62 -16.04
N THR A 45 -16.66 -13.60 -16.05
CA THR A 45 -18.11 -13.37 -16.13
C THR A 45 -18.74 -12.95 -14.80
N VAL A 46 -18.11 -13.27 -13.67
CA VAL A 46 -18.54 -12.79 -12.36
C VAL A 46 -18.06 -11.34 -12.21
N ALA A 47 -18.85 -10.41 -12.72
CA ALA A 47 -18.69 -9.00 -12.38
C ALA A 47 -18.80 -8.88 -10.86
N VAL A 48 -17.71 -8.50 -10.17
CA VAL A 48 -17.75 -8.21 -8.74
C VAL A 48 -18.62 -6.98 -8.55
N PRO A 49 -19.88 -7.12 -8.07
CA PRO A 49 -20.79 -5.99 -7.99
C PRO A 49 -20.20 -4.95 -7.02
N GLY A 50 -20.15 -3.70 -7.44
CA GLY A 50 -19.64 -2.60 -6.61
C GLY A 50 -18.13 -2.46 -6.52
N LEU A 51 -17.31 -3.25 -7.25
CA LEU A 51 -15.87 -3.02 -7.34
C LEU A 51 -15.55 -1.67 -8.00
N GLY A 52 -16.27 -1.33 -9.08
CA GLY A 52 -16.16 -0.02 -9.74
C GLY A 52 -16.47 1.13 -8.78
N ASP A 53 -17.56 1.01 -8.02
CA ASP A 53 -17.96 2.01 -7.03
C ASP A 53 -16.95 2.10 -5.87
N ALA A 54 -16.38 0.97 -5.44
CA ALA A 54 -15.34 0.95 -4.42
C ALA A 54 -14.06 1.65 -4.91
N ILE A 55 -13.67 1.44 -6.17
CA ILE A 55 -12.54 2.15 -6.80
C ILE A 55 -12.83 3.66 -6.88
N ALA A 56 -14.05 4.04 -7.28
CA ALA A 56 -14.46 5.44 -7.36
C ALA A 56 -14.40 6.12 -5.98
N ARG A 57 -14.97 5.49 -4.94
CA ARG A 57 -14.89 5.99 -3.55
C ARG A 57 -13.45 6.11 -3.06
N ALA A 58 -12.60 5.13 -3.38
CA ALA A 58 -11.18 5.17 -3.00
C ALA A 58 -10.44 6.34 -3.66
N ARG A 59 -10.75 6.66 -4.94
CA ARG A 59 -10.17 7.82 -5.64
C ARG A 59 -10.62 9.13 -5.00
N GLU A 60 -11.91 9.27 -4.72
CA GLU A 60 -12.47 10.44 -4.06
C GLU A 60 -11.85 10.66 -2.67
N ALA A 61 -11.70 9.60 -1.88
CA ALA A 61 -11.07 9.68 -0.56
C ALA A 61 -9.60 10.15 -0.64
N ARG A 62 -8.84 9.66 -1.63
CA ARG A 62 -7.45 10.09 -1.85
C ARG A 62 -7.36 11.56 -2.24
N GLU A 63 -8.27 12.02 -3.08
CA GLU A 63 -8.36 13.42 -3.49
C GLU A 63 -8.65 14.34 -2.29
N LYS A 64 -9.66 14.00 -1.49
CA LYS A 64 -10.00 14.73 -0.27
C LYS A 64 -8.81 14.77 0.70
N ALA A 65 -8.12 13.65 0.87
CA ALA A 65 -6.94 13.58 1.73
C ALA A 65 -5.80 14.46 1.21
N ARG A 66 -5.58 14.55 -0.11
CA ARG A 66 -4.58 15.44 -0.71
C ARG A 66 -4.90 16.90 -0.40
N ILE A 67 -6.12 17.32 -0.68
CA ILE A 67 -6.58 18.70 -0.42
C ILE A 67 -6.46 19.05 1.08
N ALA A 68 -6.83 18.12 1.97
CA ALA A 68 -6.72 18.33 3.41
C ALA A 68 -5.26 18.53 3.86
N ARG A 69 -4.31 17.75 3.32
CA ARG A 69 -2.88 17.91 3.60
C ARG A 69 -2.36 19.25 3.11
N GLU A 70 -2.69 19.65 1.89
CA GLU A 70 -2.29 20.94 1.33
C GLU A 70 -2.78 22.11 2.21
N ARG A 71 -4.04 22.06 2.64
CA ARG A 71 -4.60 23.05 3.56
C ARG A 71 -3.87 23.06 4.90
N ALA A 72 -3.63 21.90 5.50
CA ALA A 72 -2.91 21.80 6.76
C ALA A 72 -1.48 22.35 6.64
N HIS A 73 -0.76 22.04 5.55
CA HIS A 73 0.57 22.58 5.29
C HIS A 73 0.55 24.11 5.14
N ALA A 74 -0.42 24.65 4.41
CA ALA A 74 -0.58 26.10 4.28
C ALA A 74 -0.83 26.76 5.65
N THR A 75 -1.77 26.22 6.44
CA THR A 75 -2.07 26.74 7.78
C THR A 75 -0.86 26.69 8.71
N CYS A 76 -0.12 25.58 8.74
CA CYS A 76 1.10 25.46 9.53
C CYS A 76 2.19 26.44 9.07
N GLY A 77 2.31 26.65 7.75
CA GLY A 77 3.23 27.63 7.16
C GLY A 77 2.91 29.05 7.62
N GLU A 78 1.65 29.47 7.53
CA GLU A 78 1.21 30.80 7.97
C GLU A 78 1.36 30.99 9.48
N ALA A 79 0.99 29.99 10.29
CA ALA A 79 1.19 30.03 11.74
C ALA A 79 2.68 30.17 12.11
N SER A 80 3.57 29.48 11.39
CA SER A 80 5.02 29.56 11.62
C SER A 80 5.56 30.94 11.27
N LYS A 81 5.13 31.52 10.15
CA LYS A 81 5.48 32.91 9.77
C LYS A 81 4.99 33.92 10.79
N ALA A 82 3.75 33.79 11.27
CA ALA A 82 3.19 34.66 12.30
C ALA A 82 3.98 34.59 13.62
N ARG A 83 4.34 33.38 14.07
CA ARG A 83 5.20 33.18 15.24
C ARG A 83 6.56 33.84 15.07
N ALA A 84 7.18 33.70 13.91
CA ALA A 84 8.47 34.34 13.62
C ALA A 84 8.37 35.87 13.59
N ALA A 85 7.29 36.43 13.03
CA ALA A 85 7.04 37.86 13.02
C ALA A 85 6.86 38.41 14.44
N LEU A 86 6.06 37.75 15.28
CA LEU A 86 5.88 38.10 16.68
C LEU A 86 7.21 38.06 17.45
N ALA A 87 8.01 37.00 17.27
CA ALA A 87 9.32 36.90 17.92
C ALA A 87 10.27 38.05 17.52
N ARG A 88 10.24 38.49 16.24
CA ARG A 88 11.04 39.64 15.77
C ARG A 88 10.57 40.97 16.35
N LEU A 89 9.26 41.16 16.54
CA LEU A 89 8.71 42.34 17.20
C LEU A 89 9.13 42.36 18.68
N SER A 90 8.96 41.25 19.39
CA SER A 90 9.40 41.14 20.79
C SER A 90 10.90 41.36 20.97
N ALA A 91 11.74 40.92 20.02
CA ALA A 91 13.18 41.18 20.06
C ALA A 91 13.55 42.65 19.75
N ARG A 92 12.69 43.40 19.06
CA ARG A 92 12.86 44.86 18.83
C ARG A 92 12.45 45.69 20.03
N ASP A 93 11.38 45.27 20.72
CA ASP A 93 10.87 45.97 21.90
C ASP A 93 11.66 45.61 23.18
N GLY A 94 12.30 44.45 23.19
CA GLY A 94 13.25 44.01 24.22
C GLY A 94 14.60 44.71 24.10
N GLY A 95 14.64 45.99 24.46
CA GLY A 95 15.89 46.73 24.69
C GLY A 95 16.82 45.98 25.65
N GLU A 96 18.10 46.01 25.30
CA GLU A 96 19.29 45.62 26.06
C GLU A 96 19.06 45.20 27.53
N PRO A 97 19.31 43.94 27.93
CA PRO A 97 19.34 43.61 29.35
C PRO A 97 20.50 44.37 29.97
N ALA A 98 20.17 45.38 30.79
CA ALA A 98 21.14 46.12 31.58
C ALA A 98 22.07 45.13 32.32
N PRO A 99 23.39 45.36 32.34
CA PRO A 99 24.32 44.45 33.00
C PRO A 99 23.98 44.40 34.48
N VAL A 100 23.50 43.24 34.93
CA VAL A 100 23.24 42.94 36.34
C VAL A 100 24.57 43.01 37.07
N ARG A 101 24.86 44.15 37.71
CA ARG A 101 25.98 44.28 38.63
C ARG A 101 25.72 43.32 39.80
N ARG A 102 26.47 42.21 39.86
CA ARG A 102 26.52 41.35 41.04
C ARG A 102 27.06 42.18 42.20
N ALA A 103 26.21 42.50 43.17
CA ALA A 103 26.65 42.96 44.47
C ALA A 103 27.21 41.76 45.25
N THR A 104 28.51 41.79 45.51
CA THR A 104 29.18 40.95 46.52
C THR A 104 28.80 41.44 47.92
N PRO A 105 28.29 40.58 48.82
CA PRO A 105 28.19 40.90 50.25
C PRO A 105 29.52 40.58 50.97
N ASP A 106 29.83 41.41 51.97
CA ASP A 106 31.03 41.37 52.85
C ASP A 106 31.17 40.09 53.69
#